data_AF-A0A5N5SW79-F1
#
_entry.id   AF-A0A5N5SW79-F1
#
_cell.length_a   1.000
_cell.length_b   1.000
_cell.length_c   1.000
_cell.angle_alpha   90.00
_cell.angle_beta   90.00
_cell.angle_gamma   90.00
#
_symmetry.space_group_name_H-M   'P 1'
#
loop_
_entity.id
_entity.type
_entity.pdbx_description
1 polymer ?
#
loop_
_entity_poly.entity_id
_entity_poly.type
_entity_poly.pdbx_seq_one_letter_code
_entity_poly.pdbx_strand_id
1 'polypeptide(L)'
;YIYIYIYIYIYIYIYIYIYIYIYIYIYIYIYIYIYIYIYIYIYIYIYIYILRALLIFTIITIFCSTSIAQLPQCKPGLTCTGPTIDRFRTIDGTCNNLARPFCGASEIPFVRWLPRSPSGSDFRCPICPRPRTVSFNITNTAPTDHTDNITLMVMQWGQFTDHDLVFTPEETDDSSCCQDFQDATETSACKPIDVRGDSFYSGFTPTINCLPFVRSRAATCQVGSDPVGPDRQNINDRTAYLDGSTIYGSTQAIADNLRTLSDGLLKIGPGSETLSCPEEDNVCPRTFLPIQSTPPEFFAGDARVEEQPGLTSIHTLFVRFHNFLASVFNCGDDELTYLVVRKIIGALIQQITYDEFLPIVLGPNFMNSHGLNLNPATTSFNTFNNAYDQNICASAPSVFATAAFRFGHSLIPDRFNTINGDVLLERNFNNHDVTLNNNSFPSHFLHAIGLQRAMPMDHRFAQAITNKLFAQGIQLKIVYYFLKKASSMIFLQIFGTIFAFVEINYPLLAIFVINNKLYQKM
;
A
#
# COMPACT_ATOMS: atom_id res chain seq x y z
N TYR A 1 -4.94 -92.86 -13.58
CA TYR A 1 -5.63 -92.21 -14.71
C TYR A 1 -6.79 -91.32 -14.28
N ILE A 2 -7.79 -91.84 -13.55
CA ILE A 2 -8.96 -91.07 -13.11
C ILE A 2 -8.60 -89.86 -12.22
N TYR A 3 -7.71 -90.04 -11.25
CA TYR A 3 -7.27 -88.94 -10.37
C TYR A 3 -6.58 -87.79 -11.11
N ILE A 4 -5.72 -88.10 -12.09
CA ILE A 4 -5.02 -87.09 -12.90
C ILE A 4 -6.03 -86.35 -13.77
N TYR A 5 -7.00 -87.06 -14.35
CA TYR A 5 -8.04 -86.46 -15.17
C TYR A 5 -8.94 -85.52 -14.36
N ILE A 6 -9.38 -85.96 -13.17
CA ILE A 6 -10.19 -85.13 -12.26
C ILE A 6 -9.40 -83.91 -11.79
N TYR A 7 -8.12 -84.08 -11.45
CA TYR A 7 -7.26 -82.98 -11.02
C TYR A 7 -7.06 -81.93 -12.13
N ILE A 8 -6.74 -82.37 -13.35
CA ILE A 8 -6.58 -81.48 -14.51
C ILE A 8 -7.89 -80.76 -14.83
N TYR A 9 -9.02 -81.48 -14.81
CA TYR A 9 -10.33 -80.89 -15.08
C TYR A 9 -10.70 -79.83 -14.04
N ILE A 10 -10.55 -80.12 -12.75
CA ILE A 10 -10.82 -79.16 -11.67
C ILE A 10 -9.88 -77.96 -11.77
N TYR A 11 -8.59 -78.19 -12.02
CA TYR A 11 -7.61 -77.12 -12.14
C TYR A 11 -7.92 -76.18 -13.31
N ILE A 12 -8.20 -76.74 -14.50
CA ILE A 12 -8.58 -75.95 -15.68
C ILE A 12 -9.89 -75.19 -15.43
N TYR A 13 -10.88 -75.84 -14.84
CA TYR A 13 -12.16 -75.20 -14.54
C TYR A 13 -12.02 -74.03 -13.56
N ILE A 14 -11.30 -74.23 -12.45
CA ILE A 14 -11.04 -73.17 -11.46
C ILE A 14 -10.23 -72.04 -12.09
N TYR A 15 -9.19 -72.36 -12.86
CA TYR A 15 -8.34 -71.35 -13.51
C TYR A 15 -9.14 -70.49 -14.49
N ILE A 16 -9.94 -71.11 -15.37
CA ILE A 16 -10.77 -70.39 -16.33
C ILE A 16 -11.83 -69.55 -15.60
N TYR A 17 -12.49 -70.10 -14.58
CA TYR A 17 -13.51 -69.39 -13.82
C TYR A 17 -12.93 -68.16 -13.11
N ILE A 18 -11.81 -68.31 -12.41
CA ILE A 18 -11.13 -67.20 -11.71
C ILE A 18 -10.66 -66.15 -12.72
N TYR A 19 -10.04 -66.56 -13.83
CA TYR A 19 -9.54 -65.64 -14.85
C TYR A 19 -10.67 -64.80 -15.46
N ILE A 20 -11.77 -65.44 -15.87
CA ILE A 20 -12.93 -64.76 -16.44
C ILE A 20 -13.56 -63.83 -15.40
N TYR A 21 -13.74 -64.29 -14.16
CA TYR A 21 -14.35 -63.48 -13.10
C TYR A 21 -13.52 -62.23 -12.79
N ILE A 22 -12.21 -62.38 -12.62
CA ILE A 22 -11.29 -61.26 -12.36
C ILE A 22 -11.27 -60.30 -13.54
N TYR A 23 -11.17 -60.81 -14.77
CA TYR A 23 -11.12 -59.96 -15.96
C TYR A 23 -12.40 -59.13 -16.11
N ILE A 24 -13.57 -59.75 -15.98
CA ILE A 24 -14.86 -59.07 -16.07
C ILE A 24 -15.00 -58.04 -14.94
N TYR A 25 -14.67 -58.43 -13.70
CA TYR A 25 -14.78 -57.53 -12.55
C TYR A 25 -13.89 -56.30 -12.70
N ILE A 26 -12.61 -56.50 -13.07
CA ILE A 26 -11.66 -55.40 -13.27
C ILE A 26 -12.11 -54.51 -14.44
N TYR A 27 -12.53 -55.10 -15.56
CA TYR A 27 -12.96 -54.34 -16.72
C TYR A 27 -14.18 -53.47 -16.40
N ILE A 28 -15.21 -54.03 -15.75
CA ILE A 28 -16.41 -53.31 -15.33
C ILE A 28 -16.05 -52.21 -14.33
N TYR A 29 -15.23 -52.53 -13.33
CA TYR A 29 -14.84 -51.56 -12.31
C TYR A 29 -14.07 -50.38 -12.90
N ILE A 30 -13.07 -50.63 -13.74
CA ILE A 30 -12.28 -49.58 -14.40
C ILE A 30 -13.17 -48.76 -15.33
N TYR A 31 -14.02 -49.41 -16.13
CA TYR A 31 -14.90 -48.71 -17.06
C TYR A 31 -15.87 -47.78 -16.34
N ILE A 32 -16.54 -48.28 -15.29
CA ILE A 32 -17.47 -47.48 -14.48
C ILE A 32 -16.73 -46.33 -13.79
N TYR A 33 -15.57 -46.60 -13.19
CA TYR A 33 -14.78 -45.60 -12.49
C TYR A 33 -14.33 -44.47 -13.42
N ILE A 34 -13.75 -44.80 -14.57
CA ILE A 34 -13.30 -43.82 -15.56
C ILE A 34 -14.49 -43.02 -16.11
N TYR A 35 -15.61 -43.69 -16.43
CA TYR A 35 -16.78 -43.04 -16.97
C TYR A 35 -17.39 -42.03 -15.98
N ILE A 36 -17.57 -42.44 -14.71
CA ILE A 36 -18.10 -41.57 -13.65
C ILE A 36 -17.14 -40.39 -13.40
N TYR A 37 -15.83 -40.65 -13.32
CA TYR A 37 -14.84 -39.62 -13.05
C TYR A 37 -14.81 -38.56 -14.16
N ILE A 38 -14.75 -38.98 -15.43
CA ILE A 38 -14.76 -38.07 -16.59
C ILE A 38 -16.07 -37.28 -16.62
N TYR A 39 -17.21 -37.92 -16.41
CA TYR A 39 -18.51 -37.27 -16.44
C TYR A 39 -18.64 -36.19 -15.34
N ILE A 40 -18.28 -36.53 -14.10
CA ILE A 40 -18.29 -35.58 -12.98
C ILE A 40 -17.34 -34.41 -13.25
N TYR A 41 -16.12 -34.69 -13.70
CA TYR A 41 -15.13 -33.66 -13.97
C TYR A 41 -15.60 -32.68 -15.05
N ILE A 42 -16.09 -33.20 -16.19
CA ILE A 42 -16.62 -32.37 -17.28
C ILE A 42 -17.82 -31.55 -16.80
N TYR A 43 -18.74 -32.17 -16.05
CA TYR A 43 -19.93 -31.48 -15.55
C TYR A 43 -19.57 -30.33 -14.61
N ILE A 44 -18.70 -30.58 -13.63
CA ILE A 44 -18.21 -29.54 -12.70
C ILE A 44 -17.51 -28.43 -13.45
N TYR A 45 -16.63 -28.76 -14.41
CA TYR A 45 -15.88 -27.78 -15.17
C TYR A 45 -16.81 -26.87 -16.01
N ILE A 46 -17.77 -27.47 -16.73
CA ILE A 46 -18.77 -26.72 -17.51
C ILE A 46 -19.61 -25.85 -16.58
N TYR A 47 -20.06 -26.39 -15.45
CA TYR A 47 -20.89 -25.65 -14.49
C TYR A 47 -20.14 -24.43 -13.91
N ILE A 48 -18.87 -24.60 -13.51
CA ILE A 48 -18.02 -23.49 -13.05
C ILE A 48 -17.80 -22.46 -14.16
N TYR A 49 -17.55 -22.92 -15.40
CA TYR A 49 -17.34 -22.02 -16.54
C TYR A 49 -18.60 -21.19 -16.84
N ILE A 50 -19.78 -21.81 -16.87
CA ILE A 50 -21.06 -21.13 -17.08
C ILE A 50 -21.34 -20.15 -15.93
N LEU A 51 -21.12 -20.55 -14.67
CA LEU A 51 -21.30 -19.65 -13.53
C LEU A 51 -20.36 -18.44 -13.59
N ARG A 52 -19.08 -18.64 -13.94
CA ARG A 52 -18.14 -17.54 -14.14
C ARG A 52 -18.57 -16.62 -15.28
N ALA A 53 -18.99 -17.18 -16.42
CA ALA A 53 -19.44 -16.41 -17.57
C ALA A 53 -20.72 -15.60 -17.25
N LEU A 54 -21.69 -16.21 -16.57
CA LEU A 54 -22.91 -15.52 -16.13
C LEU A 54 -22.60 -14.42 -15.12
N LEU A 55 -21.73 -14.69 -14.14
CA LEU A 55 -21.29 -13.69 -13.16
C LEU A 55 -20.63 -12.50 -13.86
N ILE A 56 -19.67 -12.76 -14.76
CA ILE A 56 -19.00 -11.73 -15.57
C ILE A 56 -20.03 -10.94 -16.39
N PHE A 57 -20.97 -11.61 -17.05
CA PHE A 57 -22.02 -10.96 -17.83
C PHE A 57 -22.95 -10.09 -16.98
N THR A 58 -23.38 -10.57 -15.81
CA THR A 58 -24.18 -9.77 -14.85
C THR A 58 -23.39 -8.58 -14.33
N ILE A 59 -22.10 -8.74 -14.03
CA ILE A 59 -21.25 -7.62 -13.60
C ILE A 59 -21.11 -6.62 -14.76
N ILE A 60 -20.77 -7.04 -15.97
CA ILE A 60 -20.68 -6.16 -17.15
C ILE A 60 -21.98 -5.37 -17.36
N THR A 61 -23.14 -6.03 -17.32
CA THR A 61 -24.43 -5.35 -17.54
C THR A 61 -24.81 -4.38 -16.42
N ILE A 62 -24.51 -4.71 -15.16
CA ILE A 62 -24.72 -3.81 -14.02
C ILE A 62 -23.81 -2.57 -14.12
N PHE A 63 -22.54 -2.78 -14.49
CA PHE A 63 -21.54 -1.72 -14.45
C PHE A 63 -21.48 -0.86 -15.73
N CYS A 64 -21.79 -1.40 -16.92
CA CYS A 64 -21.67 -0.71 -18.22
C CYS A 64 -22.97 -0.03 -18.73
N SER A 65 -23.99 0.21 -17.90
CA SER A 65 -25.33 0.62 -18.38
C SER A 65 -25.65 2.14 -18.39
N THR A 66 -24.67 3.07 -18.38
CA THR A 66 -24.99 4.52 -18.45
C THR A 66 -23.96 5.44 -19.08
N SER A 67 -24.46 6.52 -19.70
CA SER A 67 -23.72 7.67 -20.21
C SER A 67 -23.48 8.75 -19.14
N ILE A 68 -22.33 9.41 -19.21
CA ILE A 68 -21.81 10.32 -18.19
C ILE A 68 -21.13 11.54 -18.83
N ALA A 69 -21.30 12.71 -18.20
CA ALA A 69 -20.69 13.97 -18.58
C ALA A 69 -19.76 14.51 -17.46
N GLN A 70 -18.74 15.26 -17.85
CA GLN A 70 -17.68 15.83 -17.00
C GLN A 70 -18.14 17.01 -16.12
N LEU A 71 -17.48 17.22 -14.97
CA LEU A 71 -17.63 18.39 -14.10
C LEU A 71 -16.26 18.89 -13.58
N PRO A 72 -16.06 20.22 -13.42
CA PRO A 72 -14.82 20.77 -12.88
C PRO A 72 -14.95 21.44 -11.49
N GLN A 73 -13.86 21.27 -10.74
CA GLN A 73 -13.16 22.11 -9.74
C GLN A 73 -13.88 23.05 -8.74
N CYS A 74 -13.26 23.06 -7.55
CA CYS A 74 -13.55 23.82 -6.33
C CYS A 74 -14.00 25.27 -6.52
N LYS A 75 -15.20 25.57 -6.02
CA LYS A 75 -15.66 26.91 -5.66
C LYS A 75 -16.47 26.84 -4.36
N PRO A 76 -16.56 27.94 -3.58
CA PRO A 76 -17.61 28.08 -2.58
C PRO A 76 -18.98 27.86 -3.25
N GLY A 77 -19.82 27.01 -2.67
CA GLY A 77 -21.12 26.64 -3.28
C GLY A 77 -21.08 25.44 -4.23
N LEU A 78 -20.09 24.54 -4.10
CA LEU A 78 -20.06 23.27 -4.84
C LEU A 78 -21.40 22.54 -4.68
N THR A 79 -22.10 22.38 -5.81
CA THR A 79 -23.36 21.64 -5.87
C THR A 79 -23.07 20.27 -6.46
N CYS A 80 -23.21 19.23 -5.62
CA CYS A 80 -22.97 17.84 -6.02
C CYS A 80 -24.18 17.32 -6.81
N THR A 81 -24.23 17.64 -8.10
CA THR A 81 -25.30 17.19 -9.00
C THR A 81 -24.72 16.71 -10.32
N GLY A 82 -25.11 15.51 -10.75
CA GLY A 82 -24.78 14.98 -12.07
C GLY A 82 -24.75 13.45 -12.07
N PRO A 83 -25.08 12.81 -13.21
CA PRO A 83 -25.22 11.34 -13.29
C PRO A 83 -23.93 10.57 -12.96
N THR A 84 -22.78 11.23 -13.09
CA THR A 84 -21.44 10.71 -12.78
C THR A 84 -21.20 10.67 -11.27
N ILE A 85 -21.51 11.77 -10.59
CA ILE A 85 -21.32 11.94 -9.13
C ILE A 85 -22.21 10.95 -8.37
N ASP A 86 -23.38 10.63 -8.92
CA ASP A 86 -24.31 9.66 -8.32
C ASP A 86 -23.79 8.20 -8.37
N ARG A 87 -22.77 7.90 -9.19
CA ARG A 87 -22.37 6.51 -9.50
C ARG A 87 -20.89 6.20 -9.28
N PHE A 88 -20.04 7.19 -9.49
CA PHE A 88 -18.58 7.07 -9.47
C PHE A 88 -17.98 8.17 -8.60
N ARG A 89 -16.87 7.84 -7.93
CA ARG A 89 -16.13 8.79 -7.09
C ARG A 89 -15.48 9.85 -7.99
N THR A 90 -15.46 11.11 -7.55
CA THR A 90 -14.59 12.11 -8.19
C THR A 90 -13.12 11.74 -7.98
N ILE A 91 -12.21 12.31 -8.77
CA ILE A 91 -10.77 12.05 -8.65
C ILE A 91 -10.19 12.70 -7.38
N ASP A 92 -10.70 13.86 -6.99
CA ASP A 92 -10.25 14.63 -5.82
C ASP A 92 -10.98 14.27 -4.52
N GLY A 93 -11.87 13.28 -4.54
CA GLY A 93 -12.65 12.84 -3.37
C GLY A 93 -13.78 13.78 -2.93
N THR A 94 -14.02 14.89 -3.65
CA THR A 94 -15.19 15.75 -3.42
C THR A 94 -16.52 15.02 -3.66
N CYS A 95 -17.59 15.56 -3.09
CA CYS A 95 -18.96 15.04 -3.25
C CYS A 95 -19.20 13.60 -2.76
N ASN A 96 -18.25 12.98 -2.04
CA ASN A 96 -18.50 11.74 -1.31
C ASN A 96 -19.47 11.97 -0.13
N ASN A 97 -19.34 13.11 0.55
CA ASN A 97 -20.32 13.57 1.53
C ASN A 97 -21.16 14.72 0.95
N LEU A 98 -22.44 14.45 0.65
CA LEU A 98 -23.32 15.42 -0.02
C LEU A 98 -23.65 16.64 0.86
N ALA A 99 -23.65 16.48 2.18
CA ALA A 99 -23.88 17.59 3.12
C ALA A 99 -22.61 18.43 3.35
N ARG A 100 -21.43 17.81 3.26
CA ARG A 100 -20.11 18.45 3.42
C ARG A 100 -19.19 18.00 2.27
N PRO A 101 -19.33 18.59 1.07
CA PRO A 101 -18.69 18.11 -0.17
C PRO A 101 -17.17 17.96 -0.13
N PHE A 102 -16.48 18.66 0.78
CA PHE A 102 -15.02 18.61 0.93
C PHE A 102 -14.54 17.63 2.01
N CYS A 103 -15.42 16.95 2.74
CA CYS A 103 -14.98 15.94 3.70
C CYS A 103 -14.18 14.85 2.97
N GLY A 104 -12.95 14.61 3.43
CA GLY A 104 -12.03 13.63 2.84
C GLY A 104 -11.51 13.93 1.44
N ALA A 105 -11.76 15.12 0.88
CA ALA A 105 -11.19 15.52 -0.39
C ALA A 105 -9.66 15.74 -0.29
N SER A 106 -8.97 15.75 -1.44
CA SER A 106 -7.57 16.17 -1.52
C SER A 106 -7.42 17.69 -1.37
N GLU A 107 -6.20 18.13 -1.04
CA GLU A 107 -5.83 19.53 -0.86
C GLU A 107 -6.62 20.28 0.24
N ILE A 108 -7.04 19.55 1.28
CA ILE A 108 -7.69 20.11 2.47
C ILE A 108 -6.82 19.92 3.73
N PRO A 109 -7.03 20.69 4.81
CA PRO A 109 -6.32 20.48 6.07
C PRO A 109 -6.66 19.11 6.68
N PHE A 110 -5.68 18.50 7.37
CA PHE A 110 -5.97 17.37 8.26
C PHE A 110 -6.93 17.78 9.38
N VAL A 111 -7.70 16.82 9.91
CA VAL A 111 -8.48 17.06 11.13
C VAL A 111 -7.60 16.89 12.37
N ARG A 112 -7.85 17.72 13.38
CA ARG A 112 -7.22 17.57 14.68
C ARG A 112 -8.20 16.92 15.66
N TRP A 113 -7.79 15.80 16.24
CA TRP A 113 -8.53 15.19 17.34
C TRP A 113 -8.24 15.86 18.69
N LEU A 114 -7.09 16.51 18.80
CA LEU A 114 -6.68 17.27 19.98
C LEU A 114 -6.20 18.66 19.55
N PRO A 115 -6.48 19.70 20.37
CA PRO A 115 -5.96 21.04 20.11
C PRO A 115 -4.43 21.06 20.18
N ARG A 116 -3.83 22.06 19.54
CA ARG A 116 -2.39 22.27 19.59
C ARG A 116 -1.92 22.56 21.02
N SER A 117 -0.69 22.15 21.35
CA SER A 117 -0.05 22.48 22.62
C SER A 117 -0.03 24.01 22.87
N PRO A 118 -0.48 24.50 24.05
CA PRO A 118 -0.55 25.94 24.37
C PRO A 118 0.80 26.67 24.40
N SER A 119 1.93 25.93 24.37
CA SER A 119 3.28 26.50 24.39
C SER A 119 3.67 27.26 23.12
N GLY A 120 2.78 27.29 22.11
CA GLY A 120 2.71 28.36 21.10
C GLY A 120 3.92 28.51 20.17
N SER A 121 4.90 27.62 20.23
CA SER A 121 6.05 27.66 19.34
C SER A 121 6.05 26.43 18.44
N ASP A 122 6.31 26.64 17.17
CA ASP A 122 6.30 25.60 16.14
C ASP A 122 7.30 24.46 16.39
N PHE A 123 8.27 24.64 17.30
CA PHE A 123 9.33 23.66 17.58
C PHE A 123 9.98 23.76 18.98
N ARG A 124 9.63 24.74 19.84
CA ARG A 124 10.34 24.90 21.12
C ARG A 124 9.60 24.14 22.21
N CYS A 125 9.91 22.86 22.27
CA CYS A 125 9.96 22.16 23.53
C CYS A 125 11.35 22.42 24.13
N PRO A 126 11.51 23.33 25.10
CA PRO A 126 12.84 23.74 25.59
C PRO A 126 13.66 22.61 26.22
N ILE A 127 12.99 21.50 26.57
CA ILE A 127 13.56 20.35 27.29
C ILE A 127 13.58 19.11 26.38
N CYS A 128 13.12 19.19 25.12
CA CYS A 128 13.07 18.01 24.28
C CYS A 128 14.47 17.60 23.81
N PRO A 129 14.80 16.30 23.86
CA PRO A 129 16.05 15.79 23.32
C PRO A 129 16.15 16.04 21.82
N ARG A 130 17.38 16.19 21.31
CA ARG A 130 17.62 16.32 19.87
C ARG A 130 17.08 15.09 19.14
N PRO A 131 16.44 15.25 17.97
CA PRO A 131 15.81 14.13 17.31
C PRO A 131 16.72 12.94 16.99
N ARG A 132 17.92 13.24 16.52
CA ARG A 132 18.93 12.21 16.25
C ARG A 132 19.38 11.48 17.53
N THR A 133 19.49 12.17 18.66
CA THR A 133 19.86 11.54 19.93
C THR A 133 18.82 10.51 20.37
N VAL A 134 17.53 10.81 20.20
CA VAL A 134 16.46 9.85 20.50
C VAL A 134 16.53 8.65 19.54
N SER A 135 16.67 8.92 18.24
CA SER A 135 16.85 7.88 17.21
C SER A 135 17.98 6.92 17.58
N PHE A 136 19.16 7.45 17.87
CA PHE A 136 20.34 6.66 18.18
C PHE A 136 20.17 5.81 19.45
N ASN A 137 19.59 6.38 20.51
CA ASN A 137 19.46 5.66 21.79
C ASN A 137 18.35 4.61 21.77
N ILE A 138 17.20 4.90 21.15
CA ILE A 138 16.06 3.97 21.12
C ILE A 138 16.34 2.79 20.19
N THR A 139 16.88 3.05 19.00
CA THR A 139 17.07 1.99 17.99
C THR A 139 18.20 1.01 18.34
N ASN A 140 19.23 1.46 19.05
CA ASN A 140 20.37 0.63 19.45
C ASN A 140 20.15 -0.19 20.73
N THR A 141 19.06 0.03 21.46
CA THR A 141 18.78 -0.66 22.75
C THR A 141 17.66 -1.70 22.67
N ALA A 142 17.08 -1.93 21.48
CA ALA A 142 15.99 -2.87 21.29
C ALA A 142 16.46 -4.35 21.34
N PRO A 143 15.65 -5.28 21.89
CA PRO A 143 15.97 -6.71 21.94
C PRO A 143 16.22 -7.32 20.54
N THR A 144 17.13 -8.29 20.45
CA THR A 144 17.51 -8.93 19.18
C THR A 144 16.61 -10.09 18.76
N ASP A 145 15.79 -10.60 19.68
CA ASP A 145 15.20 -11.94 19.58
C ASP A 145 13.68 -11.93 19.35
N HIS A 146 13.10 -10.75 19.08
CA HIS A 146 11.69 -10.62 18.75
C HIS A 146 11.47 -10.87 17.25
N THR A 147 10.48 -11.70 16.92
CA THR A 147 10.09 -11.97 15.53
C THR A 147 8.59 -12.05 15.41
N ASP A 148 8.03 -11.32 14.45
CA ASP A 148 6.65 -11.49 14.04
C ASP A 148 6.58 -12.48 12.87
N ASN A 149 5.64 -13.43 12.92
CA ASN A 149 5.40 -14.38 11.82
C ASN A 149 4.51 -13.75 10.73
N ILE A 150 4.91 -12.58 10.24
CA ILE A 150 4.24 -11.86 9.16
C ILE A 150 5.18 -11.70 7.97
N THR A 151 4.60 -11.74 6.77
CA THR A 151 5.37 -11.49 5.54
C THR A 151 5.60 -9.99 5.37
N LEU A 152 6.62 -9.65 4.59
CA LEU A 152 6.95 -8.28 4.24
C LEU A 152 5.82 -7.58 3.44
N MET A 153 4.86 -8.35 2.92
CA MET A 153 3.63 -7.84 2.33
C MET A 153 2.83 -6.97 3.31
N VAL A 154 2.84 -7.25 4.62
CA VAL A 154 2.16 -6.39 5.60
C VAL A 154 2.77 -4.98 5.61
N MET A 155 4.10 -4.88 5.61
CA MET A 155 4.80 -3.60 5.48
C MET A 155 4.44 -2.93 4.16
N GLN A 156 4.53 -3.67 3.04
CA GLN A 156 4.33 -3.12 1.72
C GLN A 156 2.89 -2.64 1.48
N TRP A 157 1.88 -3.40 1.95
CA TRP A 157 0.48 -3.03 1.87
C TRP A 157 0.15 -1.82 2.76
N GLY A 158 0.75 -1.77 3.95
CA GLY A 158 0.65 -0.60 4.84
C GLY A 158 1.18 0.67 4.16
N GLN A 159 2.35 0.60 3.51
CA GLN A 159 2.90 1.72 2.75
C GLN A 159 2.00 2.11 1.55
N PHE A 160 1.54 1.12 0.78
CA PHE A 160 0.69 1.34 -0.39
C PHE A 160 -0.63 2.05 -0.01
N THR A 161 -1.25 1.65 1.10
CA THR A 161 -2.48 2.26 1.62
C THR A 161 -2.24 3.58 2.35
N ASP A 162 -1.09 3.79 3.02
CA ASP A 162 -0.69 5.12 3.53
C ASP A 162 -0.64 6.12 2.38
N HIS A 163 -0.09 5.68 1.24
CA HIS A 163 0.04 6.52 0.06
C HIS A 163 -1.30 6.81 -0.64
N ASP A 164 -2.33 6.00 -0.38
CA ASP A 164 -3.70 6.21 -0.87
C ASP A 164 -4.46 7.23 -0.01
N LEU A 165 -4.17 7.26 1.30
CA LEU A 165 -4.94 8.04 2.28
C LEU A 165 -4.34 9.42 2.57
N VAL A 166 -3.01 9.51 2.61
CA VAL A 166 -2.32 10.69 3.14
C VAL A 166 -1.04 11.03 2.39
N PHE A 167 -0.85 12.33 2.15
CA PHE A 167 0.43 12.91 1.78
C PHE A 167 0.55 14.32 2.35
N THR A 168 1.69 14.62 2.94
CA THR A 168 1.97 15.96 3.46
C THR A 168 3.16 16.55 2.72
N PRO A 169 2.93 17.39 1.69
CA PRO A 169 4.01 17.99 0.93
C PRO A 169 4.84 18.92 1.79
N GLU A 170 6.07 19.19 1.38
CA GLU A 170 6.94 20.18 2.04
C GLU A 170 6.53 21.61 1.66
N GLU A 171 6.82 22.56 2.53
CA GLU A 171 6.71 23.99 2.27
C GLU A 171 7.76 24.40 1.23
N THR A 172 7.48 25.46 0.48
CA THR A 172 8.51 26.07 -0.38
C THR A 172 9.51 26.84 0.48
N ASP A 173 10.80 26.53 0.34
CA ASP A 173 11.89 27.24 1.02
C ASP A 173 13.04 27.51 0.04
N ASP A 174 13.43 28.78 -0.08
CA ASP A 174 14.54 29.23 -0.92
C ASP A 174 15.89 29.21 -0.18
N SER A 175 15.91 28.75 1.09
CA SER A 175 17.14 28.66 1.87
C SER A 175 17.93 27.39 1.54
N SER A 176 19.21 27.37 1.90
CA SER A 176 20.03 26.15 1.74
C SER A 176 19.59 25.05 2.70
N CYS A 177 18.87 25.36 3.79
CA CYS A 177 18.39 24.39 4.76
C CYS A 177 19.38 23.28 5.17
N CYS A 178 20.70 23.55 5.26
CA CYS A 178 21.75 22.53 5.44
C CYS A 178 21.93 21.56 4.24
N GLN A 179 21.81 22.05 3.01
CA GLN A 179 22.07 21.29 1.77
C GLN A 179 23.53 20.84 1.62
N ASP A 180 24.47 21.53 2.27
CA ASP A 180 25.89 21.19 2.27
C ASP A 180 26.31 20.27 3.43
N PHE A 181 25.36 19.90 4.31
CA PHE A 181 25.59 19.10 5.51
C PHE A 181 26.50 19.75 6.56
N GLN A 182 26.82 21.03 6.41
CA GLN A 182 27.69 21.79 7.30
C GLN A 182 26.93 22.93 7.96
N ASP A 183 26.33 23.79 7.15
CA ASP A 183 25.84 25.10 7.56
C ASP A 183 24.31 25.09 7.66
N ALA A 184 23.83 25.02 8.90
CA ALA A 184 22.42 25.09 9.20
C ALA A 184 21.90 26.53 9.05
N THR A 185 20.97 26.73 8.12
CA THR A 185 20.16 27.96 8.03
C THR A 185 18.76 27.67 8.55
N GLU A 186 18.33 28.35 9.60
CA GLU A 186 16.96 28.23 10.11
C GLU A 186 16.07 29.33 9.56
N THR A 187 14.90 28.95 9.02
CA THR A 187 13.85 29.88 8.59
C THR A 187 12.51 29.50 9.24
N SER A 188 11.42 30.14 8.83
CA SER A 188 10.07 29.71 9.22
C SER A 188 9.71 28.34 8.65
N ALA A 189 10.21 28.02 7.45
CA ALA A 189 10.01 26.77 6.73
C ALA A 189 11.12 25.74 7.00
N CYS A 190 12.37 26.18 7.13
CA CYS A 190 13.50 25.30 7.34
C CYS A 190 13.84 25.13 8.84
N LYS A 191 13.96 23.87 9.27
CA LYS A 191 14.28 23.44 10.63
C LYS A 191 15.29 22.28 10.63
N PRO A 192 16.57 22.52 10.26
CA PRO A 192 17.56 21.46 10.09
C PRO A 192 17.75 20.61 11.35
N ILE A 193 18.07 19.33 11.16
CA ILE A 193 18.32 18.40 12.25
C ILE A 193 19.80 18.51 12.65
N ASP A 194 20.07 18.97 13.87
CA ASP A 194 21.43 19.01 14.41
C ASP A 194 21.95 17.60 14.74
N VAL A 195 23.04 17.21 14.08
CA VAL A 195 23.70 15.91 14.28
C VAL A 195 25.15 16.05 14.74
N ARG A 196 25.56 17.25 15.18
CA ARG A 196 26.91 17.47 15.73
C ARG A 196 27.14 16.57 16.94
N GLY A 197 28.27 15.86 16.91
CA GLY A 197 28.67 14.91 17.96
C GLY A 197 28.03 13.52 17.82
N ASP A 198 27.25 13.26 16.77
CA ASP A 198 26.76 11.92 16.48
C ASP A 198 27.89 11.01 15.98
N SER A 199 28.01 9.81 16.56
CA SER A 199 29.10 8.88 16.26
C SER A 199 29.11 8.42 14.79
N PHE A 200 27.96 8.30 14.14
CA PHE A 200 27.87 7.92 12.74
C PHE A 200 28.25 9.09 11.84
N TYR A 201 27.65 10.26 12.05
CA TYR A 201 27.87 11.43 11.19
C TYR A 201 29.26 12.08 11.36
N SER A 202 29.89 11.92 12.53
CA SER A 202 31.27 12.38 12.78
C SER A 202 32.34 11.66 11.96
N GLY A 203 32.06 10.45 11.46
CA GLY A 203 33.00 9.64 10.70
C GLY A 203 33.15 10.02 9.22
N PHE A 204 32.35 10.97 8.72
CA PHE A 204 32.45 11.44 7.33
C PHE A 204 33.49 12.55 7.18
N THR A 205 34.02 12.69 5.96
CA THR A 205 34.98 13.75 5.59
C THR A 205 34.46 14.50 4.35
N PRO A 206 34.01 15.77 4.49
CA PRO A 206 33.90 16.52 5.74
C PRO A 206 32.83 15.94 6.68
N THR A 207 32.95 16.23 7.97
CA THR A 207 32.02 15.78 9.01
C THR A 207 30.61 16.31 8.75
N ILE A 208 29.58 15.48 8.87
CA ILE A 208 28.19 15.93 8.72
C ILE A 208 27.71 16.54 10.04
N ASN A 209 27.29 17.82 10.02
CA ASN A 209 26.89 18.59 11.19
C ASN A 209 25.37 18.79 11.30
N CYS A 210 24.67 18.79 10.17
CA CYS A 210 23.22 18.87 10.14
C CYS A 210 22.64 18.07 8.97
N LEU A 211 21.34 17.77 9.07
CA LEU A 211 20.55 17.20 7.97
C LEU A 211 19.46 18.20 7.56
N PRO A 212 19.18 18.34 6.26
CA PRO A 212 18.13 19.23 5.80
C PRO A 212 16.76 18.76 6.28
N PHE A 213 15.94 19.72 6.70
CA PHE A 213 14.56 19.48 7.08
C PHE A 213 13.67 20.68 6.80
N VAL A 214 12.79 20.53 5.82
CA VAL A 214 11.78 21.52 5.47
C VAL A 214 10.46 21.09 6.08
N ARG A 215 9.75 22.03 6.69
CA ARG A 215 8.45 21.80 7.32
C ARG A 215 7.42 21.42 6.27
N SER A 216 6.47 20.59 6.67
CA SER A 216 5.24 20.28 5.92
C SER A 216 4.46 21.54 5.53
N ARG A 217 4.00 21.67 4.29
CA ARG A 217 3.21 22.80 3.76
C ARG A 217 1.99 23.10 4.65
N ALA A 218 1.83 24.38 5.00
CA ALA A 218 0.65 24.84 5.71
C ALA A 218 -0.59 24.81 4.80
N ALA A 219 -1.75 24.46 5.35
CA ALA A 219 -3.01 24.64 4.66
C ALA A 219 -3.37 26.13 4.59
N THR A 220 -3.71 26.59 3.39
CA THR A 220 -4.10 27.99 3.11
C THR A 220 -5.61 28.15 2.92
N CYS A 221 -6.34 27.05 2.71
CA CYS A 221 -7.78 27.01 2.53
C CYS A 221 -8.53 26.90 3.88
N GLN A 222 -9.66 27.61 4.00
CA GLN A 222 -10.61 27.45 5.11
C GLN A 222 -11.71 26.48 4.66
N VAL A 223 -11.94 25.39 5.39
CA VAL A 223 -13.06 24.48 5.14
C VAL A 223 -14.24 24.92 6.00
N GLY A 224 -15.18 25.66 5.40
CA GLY A 224 -16.41 26.13 6.07
C GLY A 224 -16.27 27.47 6.80
N SER A 225 -17.14 27.70 7.79
CA SER A 225 -17.15 28.90 8.65
C SER A 225 -16.27 28.75 9.89
N ASP A 226 -15.53 27.64 10.01
CA ASP A 226 -14.57 27.47 11.09
C ASP A 226 -13.36 28.35 10.75
N PRO A 227 -13.14 29.47 11.46
CA PRO A 227 -11.95 30.25 11.22
C PRO A 227 -10.76 29.31 11.38
N VAL A 228 -9.82 29.36 10.44
CA VAL A 228 -8.46 28.89 10.73
C VAL A 228 -8.10 29.61 12.02
N GLY A 229 -8.14 28.88 13.13
CA GLY A 229 -7.66 29.40 14.40
C GLY A 229 -6.22 29.89 14.19
N PRO A 230 -5.64 30.63 15.13
CA PRO A 230 -4.25 31.12 15.00
C PRO A 230 -3.20 30.00 14.79
N ASP A 231 -3.61 28.73 14.79
CA ASP A 231 -2.77 27.55 14.73
C ASP A 231 -2.59 27.00 13.32
N ARG A 232 -1.32 26.89 12.92
CA ARG A 232 -0.88 26.23 11.67
C ARG A 232 -1.41 24.78 11.56
N GLN A 233 -2.08 24.49 10.45
CA GLN A 233 -2.48 23.14 10.04
C GLN A 233 -1.70 22.71 8.81
N ASN A 234 -1.42 21.41 8.70
CA ASN A 234 -0.82 20.85 7.49
C ASN A 234 -1.92 20.40 6.53
N ILE A 235 -1.62 20.43 5.24
CA ILE A 235 -2.53 19.98 4.18
C ILE A 235 -2.35 18.48 3.90
N ASN A 236 -3.45 17.79 3.65
CA ASN A 236 -3.45 16.48 3.00
C ASN A 236 -3.58 16.68 1.49
N ASP A 237 -2.61 16.23 0.73
CA ASP A 237 -2.56 16.33 -0.73
C ASP A 237 -3.18 15.08 -1.41
N ARG A 238 -3.74 14.15 -0.62
CA ARG A 238 -4.46 12.95 -1.08
C ARG A 238 -5.91 12.96 -0.63
N THR A 239 -6.74 12.17 -1.31
CA THR A 239 -8.07 11.84 -0.81
C THR A 239 -7.90 11.03 0.48
N ALA A 240 -8.79 11.22 1.46
CA ALA A 240 -8.75 10.45 2.71
C ALA A 240 -9.57 9.15 2.63
N TYR A 241 -9.79 8.65 1.41
CA TYR A 241 -10.59 7.47 1.13
C TYR A 241 -9.67 6.37 0.58
N LEU A 242 -9.96 5.11 0.92
CA LEU A 242 -9.38 3.96 0.19
C LEU A 242 -10.08 3.85 -1.17
N ASP A 243 -9.59 4.56 -2.17
CA ASP A 243 -10.19 4.65 -3.50
C ASP A 243 -9.20 4.40 -4.64
N GLY A 244 -7.96 4.04 -4.31
CA GLY A 244 -6.90 3.81 -5.28
C GLY A 244 -6.35 5.08 -5.91
N SER A 245 -6.54 6.26 -5.30
CA SER A 245 -5.86 7.50 -5.68
C SER A 245 -4.34 7.35 -5.82
N THR A 246 -3.71 6.42 -5.10
CA THR A 246 -2.28 6.10 -5.30
C THR A 246 -1.97 5.54 -6.70
N ILE A 247 -2.96 4.93 -7.37
CA ILE A 247 -2.90 4.45 -8.75
C ILE A 247 -3.41 5.54 -9.71
N TYR A 248 -4.53 6.19 -9.39
CA TYR A 248 -5.30 7.03 -10.31
C TYR A 248 -5.05 8.54 -10.21
N GLY A 249 -4.34 8.99 -9.18
CA GLY A 249 -4.13 10.39 -8.85
C GLY A 249 -5.24 10.96 -7.98
N SER A 250 -4.95 12.12 -7.37
CA SER A 250 -5.92 12.92 -6.60
C SER A 250 -6.30 14.24 -7.28
N THR A 251 -5.89 14.43 -8.54
CA THR A 251 -6.30 15.55 -9.39
C THR A 251 -6.64 15.06 -10.79
N GLN A 252 -7.59 15.72 -11.46
CA GLN A 252 -8.00 15.32 -12.82
C GLN A 252 -6.83 15.37 -13.81
N ALA A 253 -5.91 16.34 -13.67
CA ALA A 253 -4.75 16.46 -14.53
C ALA A 253 -3.81 15.25 -14.44
N ILE A 254 -3.59 14.72 -13.23
CA ILE A 254 -2.79 13.50 -13.03
C ILE A 254 -3.54 12.30 -13.61
N ALA A 255 -4.84 12.16 -13.32
CA ALA A 255 -5.65 11.07 -13.81
C ALA A 255 -5.68 11.00 -15.35
N ASP A 256 -5.91 12.13 -16.02
CA ASP A 256 -5.91 12.22 -17.48
C ASP A 256 -4.53 11.89 -18.07
N ASN A 257 -3.44 12.32 -17.41
CA ASN A 257 -2.09 12.03 -17.87
C ASN A 257 -1.70 10.56 -17.66
N LEU A 258 -2.33 9.84 -16.74
CA LEU A 258 -2.11 8.40 -16.53
C LEU A 258 -2.92 7.53 -17.50
N ARG A 259 -3.93 8.08 -18.18
CA ARG A 259 -4.82 7.33 -19.08
C ARG A 259 -4.36 7.38 -20.53
N THR A 260 -4.58 6.31 -21.28
CA THR A 260 -4.45 6.34 -22.74
C THR A 260 -5.56 7.15 -23.41
N LEU A 261 -6.68 7.36 -22.68
CA LEU A 261 -7.95 7.89 -23.19
C LEU A 261 -8.51 7.05 -24.35
N SER A 262 -8.18 5.75 -24.35
CA SER A 262 -8.72 4.73 -25.26
C SER A 262 -8.94 3.43 -24.49
N ASP A 263 -10.10 2.79 -24.73
CA ASP A 263 -10.49 1.48 -24.21
C ASP A 263 -10.48 1.35 -22.68
N GLY A 264 -10.52 2.49 -21.97
CA GLY A 264 -10.44 2.56 -20.52
C GLY A 264 -9.08 2.23 -19.94
N LEU A 265 -8.00 2.26 -20.73
CA LEU A 265 -6.67 1.80 -20.33
C LEU A 265 -5.84 2.89 -19.63
N LEU A 266 -4.95 2.45 -18.74
CA LEU A 266 -3.84 3.24 -18.22
C LEU A 266 -2.61 3.11 -19.11
N LYS A 267 -1.85 4.20 -19.22
CA LYS A 267 -0.55 4.22 -19.89
C LYS A 267 0.42 3.25 -19.19
N ILE A 268 1.22 2.60 -20.00
CA ILE A 268 2.29 1.71 -19.56
C ILE A 268 3.64 2.23 -20.06
N GLY A 269 4.70 1.93 -19.34
CA GLY A 269 6.07 2.28 -19.68
C GLY A 269 6.73 1.28 -20.64
N PRO A 270 8.06 1.35 -20.79
CA PRO A 270 8.81 0.40 -21.62
C PRO A 270 8.65 -1.03 -21.12
N GLY A 271 8.98 -1.98 -21.99
CA GLY A 271 8.85 -3.41 -21.72
C GLY A 271 7.76 -4.06 -22.58
N SER A 272 7.51 -5.33 -22.34
CA SER A 272 6.44 -6.08 -23.02
C SER A 272 5.87 -7.14 -22.07
N GLU A 273 4.55 -7.35 -22.18
CA GLU A 273 3.85 -8.41 -21.45
C GLU A 273 4.14 -9.81 -22.02
N THR A 274 4.72 -9.92 -23.21
CA THR A 274 4.92 -11.18 -23.93
C THR A 274 6.38 -11.65 -23.95
N LEU A 275 7.22 -11.11 -23.07
CA LEU A 275 8.64 -11.49 -23.02
C LEU A 275 8.80 -12.89 -22.42
N SER A 276 9.56 -13.75 -23.09
CA SER A 276 9.99 -15.04 -22.55
C SER A 276 11.05 -14.85 -21.47
N CYS A 277 10.98 -15.63 -20.40
CA CYS A 277 12.01 -15.64 -19.36
C CYS A 277 13.35 -16.13 -19.95
N PRO A 278 14.51 -15.61 -19.51
CA PRO A 278 15.81 -16.04 -20.04
C PRO A 278 16.14 -17.52 -19.83
N GLU A 279 15.50 -18.18 -18.84
CA GLU A 279 15.85 -19.54 -18.40
C GLU A 279 14.66 -20.52 -18.38
N GLU A 280 13.46 -20.11 -18.80
CA GLU A 280 12.26 -20.97 -18.83
C GLU A 280 11.39 -20.67 -20.06
N ASP A 281 10.62 -21.65 -20.54
CA ASP A 281 9.52 -21.47 -21.52
C ASP A 281 8.34 -20.65 -20.96
N ASN A 282 8.50 -20.04 -19.77
CA ASN A 282 7.51 -19.18 -19.15
C ASN A 282 7.55 -17.76 -19.72
N VAL A 283 6.40 -17.07 -19.64
CA VAL A 283 6.29 -15.65 -19.93
C VAL A 283 6.64 -14.87 -18.66
N CYS A 284 7.62 -13.97 -18.75
CA CYS A 284 8.03 -13.06 -17.69
C CYS A 284 7.65 -11.63 -18.11
N PRO A 285 6.42 -11.17 -17.80
CA PRO A 285 5.95 -9.89 -18.31
C PRO A 285 6.74 -8.74 -17.66
N ARG A 286 7.32 -7.86 -18.48
CA ARG A 286 8.28 -6.82 -18.07
C ARG A 286 7.80 -5.39 -18.34
N THR A 287 6.50 -5.19 -18.55
CA THR A 287 5.94 -3.85 -18.70
C THR A 287 6.03 -3.06 -17.41
N PHE A 288 6.56 -1.85 -17.46
CA PHE A 288 6.70 -1.01 -16.28
C PHE A 288 5.63 0.07 -16.20
N LEU A 289 5.66 0.84 -15.11
CA LEU A 289 4.91 2.09 -14.99
C LEU A 289 5.36 3.09 -16.08
N PRO A 290 4.48 4.02 -16.49
CA PRO A 290 4.84 5.07 -17.45
C PRO A 290 6.01 5.92 -16.93
N ILE A 291 6.79 6.49 -17.85
CA ILE A 291 7.94 7.35 -17.53
C ILE A 291 7.56 8.81 -17.85
N GLN A 292 7.90 9.74 -16.96
CA GLN A 292 7.53 11.16 -17.11
C GLN A 292 8.70 12.12 -17.42
N SER A 293 9.95 11.68 -17.33
CA SER A 293 11.11 12.56 -17.45
C SER A 293 12.34 11.85 -18.04
N THR A 294 13.38 12.64 -18.33
CA THR A 294 14.74 12.16 -18.67
C THR A 294 15.73 12.85 -17.72
N PRO A 295 16.51 12.12 -16.90
CA PRO A 295 16.58 10.66 -16.76
C PRO A 295 15.24 10.03 -16.35
N PRO A 296 15.02 8.72 -16.61
CA PRO A 296 13.72 8.09 -16.37
C PRO A 296 13.26 8.18 -14.91
N GLU A 297 12.02 8.62 -14.70
CA GLU A 297 11.30 8.51 -13.44
C GLU A 297 9.92 7.91 -13.72
N PHE A 298 9.54 6.89 -12.96
CA PHE A 298 8.22 6.29 -13.01
C PHE A 298 7.16 7.28 -12.54
N PHE A 299 6.00 7.19 -13.20
CA PHE A 299 4.83 8.02 -12.95
C PHE A 299 3.64 7.15 -12.55
N ALA A 300 2.94 7.58 -11.51
CA ALA A 300 1.73 6.95 -10.99
C ALA A 300 0.83 8.03 -10.36
N GLY A 301 -0.30 7.61 -9.78
CA GLY A 301 -1.19 8.50 -9.04
C GLY A 301 -0.53 9.18 -7.84
N ASP A 302 0.48 8.54 -7.25
CA ASP A 302 1.29 9.08 -6.16
C ASP A 302 2.76 9.30 -6.55
N ALA A 303 3.30 10.47 -6.18
CA ALA A 303 4.65 10.88 -6.52
C ALA A 303 5.77 10.12 -5.76
N ARG A 304 5.43 9.31 -4.75
CA ARG A 304 6.37 8.50 -3.97
C ARG A 304 6.54 7.09 -4.54
N VAL A 305 6.00 6.80 -5.73
CA VAL A 305 6.00 5.46 -6.33
C VAL A 305 7.39 4.81 -6.49
N GLU A 306 8.44 5.61 -6.59
CA GLU A 306 9.83 5.16 -6.72
C GLU A 306 10.61 5.09 -5.41
N GLU A 307 9.96 5.35 -4.27
CA GLU A 307 10.65 5.43 -2.97
C GLU A 307 11.50 4.19 -2.72
N GLN A 308 11.00 3.01 -3.09
CA GLN A 308 11.74 1.75 -3.08
C GLN A 308 11.13 0.73 -4.08
N PRO A 309 11.89 -0.27 -4.56
CA PRO A 309 11.48 -1.11 -5.70
C PRO A 309 10.30 -2.06 -5.45
N GLY A 310 10.06 -2.49 -4.21
CA GLY A 310 8.86 -3.22 -3.80
C GLY A 310 7.58 -2.38 -3.97
N LEU A 311 7.63 -1.08 -3.66
CA LEU A 311 6.52 -0.15 -3.86
C LEU A 311 6.24 0.03 -5.36
N THR A 312 7.27 0.32 -6.15
CA THR A 312 7.14 0.41 -7.61
C THR A 312 6.54 -0.86 -8.20
N SER A 313 6.89 -2.03 -7.65
CA SER A 313 6.40 -3.32 -8.13
C SER A 313 4.93 -3.57 -7.81
N ILE A 314 4.44 -3.19 -6.62
CA ILE A 314 3.00 -3.31 -6.30
C ILE A 314 2.17 -2.29 -7.09
N HIS A 315 2.67 -1.07 -7.34
CA HIS A 315 2.01 -0.13 -8.25
C HIS A 315 1.93 -0.71 -9.68
N THR A 316 3.02 -1.30 -10.17
CA THR A 316 3.05 -1.96 -11.49
C THR A 316 2.01 -3.07 -11.57
N LEU A 317 1.87 -3.90 -10.53
CA LEU A 317 0.86 -4.95 -10.43
C LEU A 317 -0.55 -4.39 -10.62
N PHE A 318 -0.91 -3.32 -9.91
CA PHE A 318 -2.25 -2.73 -9.99
C PHE A 318 -2.54 -2.05 -11.33
N VAL A 319 -1.56 -1.40 -11.96
CA VAL A 319 -1.72 -0.84 -13.32
C VAL A 319 -1.96 -1.94 -14.35
N ARG A 320 -1.18 -3.03 -14.29
CA ARG A 320 -1.40 -4.19 -15.16
C ARG A 320 -2.77 -4.83 -14.92
N PHE A 321 -3.17 -4.96 -13.66
CA PHE A 321 -4.46 -5.54 -13.31
C PHE A 321 -5.64 -4.65 -13.74
N HIS A 322 -5.50 -3.33 -13.66
CA HIS A 322 -6.47 -2.39 -14.25
C HIS A 322 -6.63 -2.65 -15.75
N ASN A 323 -5.52 -2.68 -16.50
CA ASN A 323 -5.57 -2.88 -17.96
C ASN A 323 -6.14 -4.25 -18.35
N PHE A 324 -5.82 -5.28 -17.57
CA PHE A 324 -6.46 -6.59 -17.71
C PHE A 324 -7.98 -6.50 -17.52
N LEU A 325 -8.45 -5.89 -16.43
CA LEU A 325 -9.89 -5.74 -16.18
C LEU A 325 -10.58 -4.88 -17.25
N ALA A 326 -9.96 -3.78 -17.71
CA ALA A 326 -10.49 -2.95 -18.79
C ALA A 326 -10.70 -3.76 -20.08
N SER A 327 -9.75 -4.64 -20.44
CA SER A 327 -9.89 -5.54 -21.58
C SER A 327 -11.02 -6.57 -21.44
N VAL A 328 -11.34 -6.98 -20.21
CA VAL A 328 -12.41 -7.94 -19.91
C VAL A 328 -13.78 -7.26 -19.88
N PHE A 329 -13.88 -6.09 -19.26
CA PHE A 329 -15.16 -5.37 -19.12
C PHE A 329 -15.58 -4.68 -20.40
N ASN A 330 -14.64 -4.02 -21.09
CA ASN A 330 -14.81 -3.26 -22.33
C ASN A 330 -16.25 -2.81 -22.58
N CYS A 331 -16.66 -1.73 -21.90
CA CYS A 331 -18.03 -1.24 -21.92
C CYS A 331 -18.45 -0.62 -23.27
N GLY A 332 -17.58 -0.61 -24.29
CA GLY A 332 -17.82 0.08 -25.56
C GLY A 332 -17.65 1.61 -25.50
N ASP A 333 -17.26 2.14 -24.33
CA ASP A 333 -16.95 3.54 -24.08
C ASP A 333 -15.71 3.64 -23.17
N ASP A 334 -14.74 4.50 -23.52
CA ASP A 334 -13.47 4.64 -22.80
C ASP A 334 -13.68 5.08 -21.34
N GLU A 335 -14.44 6.16 -21.15
CA GLU A 335 -14.66 6.78 -19.85
C GLU A 335 -15.40 5.81 -18.92
N LEU A 336 -16.47 5.19 -19.41
CA LEU A 336 -17.24 4.24 -18.64
C LEU A 336 -16.41 3.01 -18.26
N THR A 337 -15.61 2.48 -19.19
CA THR A 337 -14.72 1.34 -18.90
C THR A 337 -13.71 1.71 -17.81
N TYR A 338 -13.04 2.86 -17.93
CA TYR A 338 -12.11 3.36 -16.93
C TYR A 338 -12.76 3.52 -15.55
N LEU A 339 -13.93 4.18 -15.47
CA LEU A 339 -14.64 4.42 -14.22
C LEU A 339 -15.13 3.14 -13.55
N VAL A 340 -15.61 2.17 -14.32
CA VAL A 340 -16.01 0.84 -13.84
C VAL A 340 -14.82 0.09 -13.24
N VAL A 341 -13.72 0.00 -13.98
CA VAL A 341 -12.53 -0.71 -13.51
C VAL A 341 -11.93 -0.02 -12.29
N ARG A 342 -11.84 1.31 -12.30
CA ARG A 342 -11.42 2.11 -11.13
C ARG A 342 -12.27 1.79 -9.90
N LYS A 343 -13.59 1.70 -10.04
CA LYS A 343 -14.52 1.36 -8.96
C LYS A 343 -14.26 -0.04 -8.41
N ILE A 344 -14.01 -1.02 -9.26
CA ILE A 344 -13.69 -2.41 -8.87
C ILE A 344 -12.37 -2.46 -8.11
N ILE A 345 -11.32 -1.81 -8.63
CA ILE A 345 -10.01 -1.76 -7.99
C ILE A 345 -10.09 -1.09 -6.61
N GLY A 346 -10.82 0.03 -6.49
CA GLY A 346 -11.06 0.67 -5.19
C GLY A 346 -11.76 -0.25 -4.19
N ALA A 347 -12.76 -1.03 -4.63
CA ALA A 347 -13.44 -2.01 -3.78
C ALA A 347 -12.51 -3.17 -3.35
N LEU A 348 -11.61 -3.62 -4.22
CA LEU A 348 -10.61 -4.63 -3.89
C LEU A 348 -9.60 -4.12 -2.85
N ILE A 349 -9.11 -2.89 -2.99
CA ILE A 349 -8.24 -2.27 -1.99
C ILE A 349 -8.96 -2.20 -0.64
N GLN A 350 -10.24 -1.82 -0.61
CA GLN A 350 -11.05 -1.81 0.60
C GLN A 350 -11.19 -3.19 1.23
N GLN A 351 -11.53 -4.22 0.43
CA GLN A 351 -11.68 -5.58 0.96
C GLN A 351 -10.35 -6.11 1.52
N ILE A 352 -9.25 -6.06 0.76
CA ILE A 352 -7.94 -6.54 1.25
C ILE A 352 -7.56 -5.80 2.53
N THR A 353 -7.80 -4.48 2.58
CA THR A 353 -7.47 -3.69 3.76
C THR A 353 -8.27 -4.10 4.99
N TYR A 354 -9.59 -4.20 4.90
CA TYR A 354 -10.44 -4.49 6.05
C TYR A 354 -10.48 -5.97 6.45
N ASP A 355 -10.37 -6.87 5.49
CA ASP A 355 -10.55 -8.32 5.69
C ASP A 355 -9.24 -9.06 5.94
N GLU A 356 -8.13 -8.57 5.38
CA GLU A 356 -6.84 -9.28 5.44
C GLU A 356 -5.79 -8.49 6.22
N PHE A 357 -5.62 -7.19 5.94
CA PHE A 357 -4.58 -6.37 6.56
C PHE A 357 -4.92 -5.94 7.99
N LEU A 358 -6.08 -5.31 8.22
CA LEU A 358 -6.45 -4.79 9.54
C LEU A 358 -6.54 -5.88 10.63
N PRO A 359 -7.04 -7.11 10.38
CA PRO A 359 -7.01 -8.17 11.39
C PRO A 359 -5.59 -8.56 11.83
N ILE A 360 -4.60 -8.49 10.93
CA ILE A 360 -3.20 -8.75 11.26
C ILE A 360 -2.64 -7.61 12.12
N VAL A 361 -2.94 -6.36 11.77
CA VAL A 361 -2.39 -5.17 12.43
C VAL A 361 -3.04 -4.87 13.78
N LEU A 362 -4.38 -4.93 13.85
CA LEU A 362 -5.17 -4.56 15.03
C LEU A 362 -5.47 -5.76 15.95
N GLY A 363 -5.39 -6.97 15.39
CA GLY A 363 -5.73 -8.20 16.08
C GLY A 363 -7.24 -8.47 16.14
N PRO A 364 -7.64 -9.74 16.28
CA PRO A 364 -9.05 -10.15 16.21
C PRO A 364 -9.92 -9.54 17.30
N ASN A 365 -9.37 -9.34 18.51
CA ASN A 365 -10.12 -8.76 19.62
C ASN A 365 -10.56 -7.32 19.33
N PHE A 366 -9.65 -6.50 18.78
CA PHE A 366 -9.95 -5.12 18.43
C PHE A 366 -10.95 -5.04 17.28
N MET A 367 -10.76 -5.89 16.25
CA MET A 367 -11.70 -6.00 15.13
C MET A 367 -13.11 -6.37 15.60
N ASN A 368 -13.23 -7.35 16.50
CA ASN A 368 -14.51 -7.78 17.07
C ASN A 368 -15.16 -6.69 17.93
N SER A 369 -14.42 -6.09 18.87
CA SER A 369 -14.98 -5.14 19.82
C SER A 369 -15.45 -3.83 19.18
N HIS A 370 -14.90 -3.49 18.01
CA HIS A 370 -15.26 -2.28 17.25
C HIS A 370 -16.12 -2.57 16.02
N GLY A 371 -16.53 -3.82 15.80
CA GLY A 371 -17.41 -4.20 14.68
C GLY A 371 -16.77 -3.98 13.31
N LEU A 372 -15.45 -4.18 13.18
CA LEU A 372 -14.70 -3.90 11.95
C LEU A 372 -14.61 -5.11 10.99
N ASN A 373 -15.01 -6.30 11.43
CA ASN A 373 -14.99 -7.49 10.57
C ASN A 373 -16.05 -7.42 9.48
N LEU A 374 -15.69 -7.82 8.27
CA LEU A 374 -16.65 -8.10 7.21
C LEU A 374 -17.34 -9.44 7.55
N ASN A 375 -18.62 -9.46 7.91
CA ASN A 375 -19.33 -10.70 8.27
C ASN A 375 -20.16 -11.26 7.10
N PRO A 376 -19.71 -12.33 6.42
CA PRO A 376 -20.44 -12.94 5.31
C PRO A 376 -21.64 -13.82 5.71
N ALA A 377 -21.88 -14.08 7.00
CA ALA A 377 -22.95 -14.98 7.46
C ALA A 377 -24.28 -14.28 7.79
N THR A 378 -24.29 -12.95 7.91
CA THR A 378 -25.51 -12.12 8.04
C THR A 378 -25.86 -11.36 6.75
N THR A 379 -25.12 -11.63 5.67
CA THR A 379 -25.17 -10.87 4.41
C THR A 379 -26.09 -11.53 3.41
N SER A 380 -27.37 -11.19 3.52
CA SER A 380 -28.18 -11.07 2.31
C SER A 380 -27.77 -9.78 1.60
N PHE A 381 -27.75 -9.76 0.26
CA PHE A 381 -27.48 -8.54 -0.53
C PHE A 381 -28.36 -7.33 -0.12
N ASN A 382 -29.50 -7.60 0.55
CA ASN A 382 -30.47 -6.62 1.05
C ASN A 382 -30.18 -6.08 2.47
N THR A 383 -29.15 -6.56 3.17
CA THR A 383 -28.74 -6.06 4.50
C THR A 383 -27.56 -5.10 4.47
N PHE A 384 -27.03 -4.73 3.29
CA PHE A 384 -26.22 -3.51 3.11
C PHE A 384 -27.05 -2.21 3.28
N ASN A 385 -28.14 -2.27 4.05
CA ASN A 385 -28.90 -1.09 4.43
C ASN A 385 -28.02 -0.18 5.30
N ASN A 386 -27.53 0.90 4.71
CA ASN A 386 -27.21 2.17 5.38
C ASN A 386 -26.18 2.14 6.53
N ALA A 387 -25.03 1.50 6.34
CA ALA A 387 -23.87 1.76 7.23
C ALA A 387 -23.20 3.12 6.97
N TYR A 388 -23.52 3.78 5.84
CA TYR A 388 -23.03 5.12 5.56
C TYR A 388 -23.72 6.14 6.49
N ASP A 389 -22.94 6.79 7.34
CA ASP A 389 -23.38 7.92 8.16
C ASP A 389 -22.82 9.23 7.59
N GLN A 390 -23.70 10.05 7.01
CA GLN A 390 -23.35 11.36 6.47
C GLN A 390 -22.80 12.35 7.52
N ASN A 391 -23.01 12.08 8.81
CA ASN A 391 -22.49 12.92 9.89
C ASN A 391 -21.02 12.62 10.22
N ILE A 392 -20.46 11.53 9.70
CA ILE A 392 -19.03 11.21 9.82
C ILE A 392 -18.26 11.88 8.67
N CYS A 393 -17.22 12.64 9.01
CA CYS A 393 -16.31 13.24 8.04
C CYS A 393 -15.08 12.35 7.93
N ALA A 394 -14.80 11.83 6.73
CA ALA A 394 -13.70 10.90 6.50
C ALA A 394 -12.31 11.57 6.38
N SER A 395 -12.21 12.89 6.63
CA SER A 395 -10.92 13.60 6.57
C SER A 395 -9.89 12.96 7.51
N ALA A 396 -8.70 12.72 6.99
CA ALA A 396 -7.64 12.06 7.73
C ALA A 396 -7.20 12.88 8.96
N PRO A 397 -7.01 12.25 10.13
CA PRO A 397 -6.45 12.92 11.30
C PRO A 397 -4.96 13.21 11.12
N SER A 398 -4.50 14.36 11.64
CA SER A 398 -3.07 14.72 11.58
C SER A 398 -2.21 13.64 12.27
N VAL A 399 -2.64 13.14 13.43
CA VAL A 399 -1.95 12.10 14.20
C VAL A 399 -1.82 10.78 13.42
N PHE A 400 -2.78 10.48 12.54
CA PHE A 400 -2.70 9.29 11.69
C PHE A 400 -1.57 9.42 10.67
N ALA A 401 -1.58 10.50 9.89
CA ALA A 401 -0.58 10.77 8.85
C ALA A 401 0.84 10.98 9.42
N THR A 402 0.90 11.55 10.61
CA THR A 402 2.12 12.08 11.22
C THR A 402 2.76 11.07 12.17
N ALA A 403 2.02 10.10 12.72
CA ALA A 403 2.55 9.24 13.77
C ALA A 403 2.02 7.80 13.67
N ALA A 404 0.71 7.61 13.85
CA ALA A 404 0.15 6.30 14.13
C ALA A 404 0.40 5.30 12.99
N PHE A 405 0.13 5.69 11.73
CA PHE A 405 0.29 4.79 10.59
C PHE A 405 1.74 4.66 10.13
N ARG A 406 2.66 5.38 10.76
CA ARG A 406 4.09 5.20 10.53
C ARG A 406 4.60 3.92 11.17
N PHE A 407 3.88 3.20 12.03
CA PHE A 407 4.40 1.96 12.66
C PHE A 407 5.11 1.00 11.68
N GLY A 408 4.64 0.95 10.43
CA GLY A 408 5.19 0.14 9.35
C GLY A 408 6.68 0.31 9.07
N HIS A 409 7.34 1.46 9.36
CA HIS A 409 8.79 1.52 9.10
C HIS A 409 9.63 0.66 10.06
N SER A 410 9.10 0.21 11.20
CA SER A 410 9.79 -0.81 12.04
C SER A 410 9.85 -2.17 11.34
N LEU A 411 8.91 -2.42 10.43
CA LEU A 411 8.79 -3.67 9.67
C LEU A 411 9.75 -3.75 8.47
N ILE A 412 10.45 -2.65 8.15
CA ILE A 412 11.30 -2.54 6.97
C ILE A 412 12.66 -3.23 7.22
N PRO A 413 13.06 -4.20 6.39
CA PRO A 413 14.37 -4.83 6.44
C PRO A 413 15.45 -4.00 5.71
N ASP A 414 16.72 -4.28 5.99
CA ASP A 414 17.86 -3.66 5.26
C ASP A 414 18.00 -4.12 3.80
N ARG A 415 17.25 -5.15 3.37
CA ARG A 415 17.34 -5.76 2.03
C ARG A 415 16.07 -6.49 1.62
N PHE A 416 15.90 -6.64 0.31
CA PHE A 416 14.96 -7.57 -0.32
C PHE A 416 15.67 -8.85 -0.73
N ASN A 417 15.15 -10.01 -0.33
CA ASN A 417 15.65 -11.33 -0.69
C ASN A 417 14.97 -11.76 -2.01
N THR A 418 15.50 -11.31 -3.14
CA THR A 418 14.94 -11.64 -4.46
C THR A 418 15.49 -12.97 -4.99
N ILE A 419 14.83 -13.55 -5.99
CA ILE A 419 15.27 -14.81 -6.62
C ILE A 419 16.67 -14.71 -7.27
N ASN A 420 17.06 -13.51 -7.71
CA ASN A 420 18.36 -13.23 -8.36
C ASN A 420 19.41 -12.70 -7.38
N GLY A 421 19.14 -12.78 -6.07
CA GLY A 421 20.03 -12.35 -5.00
C GLY A 421 19.49 -11.16 -4.20
N ASP A 422 20.22 -10.84 -3.14
CA ASP A 422 19.84 -9.78 -2.20
C ASP A 422 19.99 -8.39 -2.84
N VAL A 423 18.94 -7.58 -2.72
CA VAL A 423 18.94 -6.16 -3.10
C VAL A 423 18.98 -5.31 -1.83
N LEU A 424 20.11 -4.63 -1.60
CA LEU A 424 20.28 -3.76 -0.43
C LEU A 424 19.40 -2.52 -0.54
N LEU A 425 18.56 -2.28 0.45
CA LEU A 425 17.60 -1.17 0.43
C LEU A 425 18.33 0.19 0.41
N GLU A 426 19.42 0.32 1.18
CA GLU A 426 20.21 1.56 1.28
C GLU A 426 20.69 2.13 -0.08
N ARG A 427 20.84 1.27 -1.11
CA ARG A 427 21.32 1.66 -2.46
C ARG A 427 20.20 1.82 -3.48
N ASN A 428 18.97 1.50 -3.10
CA ASN A 428 17.86 1.33 -4.03
C ASN A 428 16.64 2.19 -3.69
N PHE A 429 16.81 3.19 -2.82
CA PHE A 429 15.81 4.25 -2.68
C PHE A 429 15.85 5.19 -3.88
N ASN A 430 14.69 5.56 -4.44
CA ASN A 430 14.57 6.39 -5.65
C ASN A 430 15.47 5.93 -6.81
N ASN A 431 15.64 4.61 -6.96
CA ASN A 431 16.54 4.04 -7.94
C ASN A 431 15.75 3.22 -8.96
N HIS A 432 15.37 3.86 -10.05
CA HIS A 432 14.68 3.22 -11.17
C HIS A 432 15.55 2.18 -11.90
N ASP A 433 16.88 2.27 -11.85
CA ASP A 433 17.78 1.35 -12.55
C ASP A 433 17.63 -0.09 -12.05
N VAL A 434 17.39 -0.29 -10.75
CA VAL A 434 17.21 -1.64 -10.19
C VAL A 434 15.96 -2.32 -10.73
N THR A 435 14.94 -1.54 -11.09
CA THR A 435 13.68 -2.03 -11.66
C THR A 435 13.78 -2.18 -13.18
N LEU A 436 14.46 -1.25 -13.86
CA LEU A 436 14.65 -1.25 -15.31
C LEU A 436 15.77 -2.18 -15.81
N ASN A 437 16.60 -2.74 -14.93
CA ASN A 437 17.65 -3.67 -15.32
C ASN A 437 17.09 -4.88 -16.09
N ASN A 438 17.80 -5.35 -17.12
CA ASN A 438 17.42 -6.49 -17.95
C ASN A 438 17.20 -7.81 -17.19
N ASN A 439 17.84 -7.96 -16.03
CA ASN A 439 17.70 -9.17 -15.20
C ASN A 439 16.80 -8.94 -13.98
N SER A 440 16.06 -7.84 -13.95
CA SER A 440 15.15 -7.48 -12.87
C SER A 440 13.73 -7.33 -13.40
N PHE A 441 12.78 -7.87 -12.63
CA PHE A 441 11.37 -7.84 -12.97
C PHE A 441 10.58 -7.42 -11.72
N PRO A 442 9.45 -6.71 -11.87
CA PRO A 442 8.56 -6.42 -10.75
C PRO A 442 8.18 -7.67 -9.96
N SER A 443 8.03 -8.82 -10.64
CA SER A 443 7.75 -10.12 -10.03
C SER A 443 8.81 -10.59 -9.04
N HIS A 444 10.09 -10.22 -9.21
CA HIS A 444 11.15 -10.58 -8.27
C HIS A 444 10.95 -9.91 -6.91
N PHE A 445 10.54 -8.64 -6.93
CA PHE A 445 10.24 -7.91 -5.70
C PHE A 445 8.89 -8.34 -5.12
N LEU A 446 7.87 -8.59 -5.94
CA LEU A 446 6.58 -9.14 -5.49
C LEU A 446 6.76 -10.50 -4.80
N HIS A 447 7.61 -11.36 -5.35
CA HIS A 447 7.99 -12.63 -4.74
C HIS A 447 8.72 -12.42 -3.41
N ALA A 448 9.69 -11.50 -3.37
CA ALA A 448 10.42 -11.16 -2.15
C ALA A 448 9.45 -10.67 -1.05
N ILE A 449 8.60 -9.68 -1.32
CA ILE A 449 7.67 -9.16 -0.30
C ILE A 449 6.63 -10.21 0.15
N GLY A 450 6.23 -11.11 -0.75
CA GLY A 450 5.26 -12.15 -0.46
C GLY A 450 5.79 -13.28 0.45
N LEU A 451 7.10 -13.55 0.43
CA LEU A 451 7.69 -14.69 1.14
C LEU A 451 8.68 -14.30 2.24
N GLN A 452 9.39 -13.19 2.07
CA GLN A 452 10.31 -12.68 3.07
C GLN A 452 9.54 -12.26 4.32
N ARG A 453 10.09 -12.54 5.49
CA ARG A 453 9.55 -12.02 6.75
C ARG A 453 9.83 -10.53 6.90
N ALA A 454 8.86 -9.79 7.41
CA ALA A 454 9.10 -8.42 7.85
C ALA A 454 10.00 -8.39 9.09
N MET A 455 10.63 -7.25 9.35
CA MET A 455 11.19 -6.99 10.68
C MET A 455 10.05 -6.94 11.71
N PRO A 456 10.32 -7.25 12.99
CA PRO A 456 9.32 -7.16 14.03
C PRO A 456 8.79 -5.73 14.23
N MET A 457 7.55 -5.61 14.69
CA MET A 457 6.98 -4.34 15.15
C MET A 457 7.54 -3.99 16.53
N ASP A 458 8.68 -3.31 16.57
CA ASP A 458 9.27 -2.85 17.82
C ASP A 458 10.08 -1.54 17.63
N HIS A 459 10.95 -1.24 18.60
CA HIS A 459 11.78 -0.03 18.59
C HIS A 459 13.05 -0.17 17.75
N ARG A 460 13.25 -1.31 17.10
CA ARG A 460 14.40 -1.59 16.24
C ARG A 460 14.05 -1.24 14.80
N PHE A 461 14.97 -0.56 14.16
CA PHE A 461 14.81 -0.11 12.78
C PHE A 461 16.05 -0.48 11.98
N ALA A 462 15.85 -0.81 10.70
CA ALA A 462 16.93 -1.07 9.77
C ALA A 462 17.90 0.11 9.67
N GLN A 463 19.18 -0.17 9.45
CA GLN A 463 20.19 0.88 9.24
C GLN A 463 19.98 1.63 7.93
N ALA A 464 19.41 0.94 6.93
CA ALA A 464 19.01 1.50 5.65
C ALA A 464 18.12 2.74 5.83
N ILE A 465 17.20 2.75 6.81
CA ILE A 465 16.27 3.87 7.05
C ILE A 465 16.72 4.81 8.17
N THR A 466 17.54 4.37 9.14
CA THR A 466 17.97 5.22 10.26
C THR A 466 19.25 6.02 9.97
N ASN A 467 20.11 5.52 9.09
CA ASN A 467 21.43 6.11 8.82
C ASN A 467 21.68 6.37 7.32
N LYS A 468 20.99 5.67 6.42
CA LYS A 468 21.33 5.62 4.99
C LYS A 468 20.15 5.87 4.04
N LEU A 469 19.07 6.49 4.54
CA LEU A 469 17.90 6.77 3.73
C LEU A 469 18.28 7.70 2.57
N PHE A 470 18.03 7.27 1.33
CA PHE A 470 18.43 7.94 0.08
C PHE A 470 19.96 8.18 -0.10
N ALA A 471 20.83 7.42 0.56
CA ALA A 471 22.28 7.53 0.38
C ALA A 471 22.75 6.74 -0.86
N GLN A 472 23.05 7.41 -1.98
CA GLN A 472 23.58 6.73 -3.19
C GLN A 472 25.10 6.97 -3.41
N GLY A 473 25.87 5.88 -3.61
CA GLY A 473 27.27 5.87 -4.10
C GLY A 473 28.40 5.50 -3.09
N ILE A 474 29.56 5.05 -3.61
CA ILE A 474 30.78 4.66 -2.84
C ILE A 474 31.61 5.88 -2.37
N GLN A 475 31.29 7.07 -2.88
CA GLN A 475 31.73 8.33 -2.32
C GLN A 475 30.49 9.12 -1.94
N LEU A 476 30.41 9.55 -0.68
CA LEU A 476 29.46 10.56 -0.20
C LEU A 476 29.77 11.95 -0.81
N LYS A 477 29.96 12.01 -2.12
CA LYS A 477 30.13 13.23 -2.91
C LYS A 477 28.87 13.62 -3.67
N ILE A 478 27.82 12.80 -3.62
CA ILE A 478 26.49 13.13 -4.15
C ILE A 478 25.43 12.85 -3.08
N VAL A 479 25.66 13.39 -1.88
CA VAL A 479 24.60 13.60 -0.87
C VAL A 479 23.75 14.84 -1.25
N TYR A 480 24.19 15.57 -2.29
CA TYR A 480 23.78 16.94 -2.63
C TYR A 480 22.36 17.13 -3.19
N TYR A 481 21.65 16.08 -3.63
CA TYR A 481 20.39 16.26 -4.38
C TYR A 481 19.16 15.57 -3.78
N PHE A 482 19.33 14.49 -3.03
CA PHE A 482 18.21 13.60 -2.69
C PHE A 482 17.73 13.65 -1.24
N LEU A 483 18.53 14.18 -0.31
CA LEU A 483 18.05 14.47 1.05
C LEU A 483 17.04 15.63 1.09
N LYS A 484 16.83 16.34 -0.04
CA LYS A 484 15.78 17.36 -0.20
C LYS A 484 14.35 16.78 -0.17
N LYS A 485 14.17 15.46 -0.36
CA LYS A 485 12.84 14.78 -0.29
C LYS A 485 12.66 13.90 0.96
N ALA A 486 13.72 13.73 1.76
CA ALA A 486 13.80 12.72 2.83
C ALA A 486 13.33 13.21 4.21
N SER A 487 13.13 14.51 4.33
CA SER A 487 13.08 15.18 5.62
C SER A 487 11.82 14.86 6.42
N SER A 488 10.71 14.56 5.77
CA SER A 488 9.44 14.30 6.47
C SER A 488 9.33 12.88 7.07
N MET A 489 10.04 11.87 6.56
CA MET A 489 9.73 10.46 6.85
C MET A 489 10.44 9.88 8.08
N ILE A 490 11.67 10.32 8.42
CA ILE A 490 12.38 9.84 9.63
C ILE A 490 11.97 10.62 10.88
N PHE A 491 11.61 11.90 10.72
CA PHE A 491 11.35 12.80 11.86
C PHE A 491 10.12 12.37 12.67
N LEU A 492 9.18 11.68 12.03
CA LEU A 492 7.85 11.47 12.54
C LEU A 492 7.61 10.15 13.25
N GLN A 493 8.57 9.24 13.21
CA GLN A 493 8.38 7.93 13.80
C GLN A 493 8.99 7.78 15.19
N ILE A 494 10.03 8.58 15.46
CA ILE A 494 10.60 8.69 16.80
C ILE A 494 9.94 9.84 17.59
N PHE A 495 9.38 10.84 16.91
CA PHE A 495 8.63 11.91 17.55
C PHE A 495 7.12 11.85 17.37
N GLY A 496 6.54 11.05 16.50
CA GLY A 496 5.09 10.86 16.50
C GLY A 496 4.58 10.42 17.88
N THR A 497 5.36 9.60 18.56
CA THR A 497 5.09 9.08 19.91
C THR A 497 5.62 9.97 21.04
N ILE A 498 6.30 11.09 20.77
CA ILE A 498 6.78 12.02 21.81
C ILE A 498 6.17 13.42 21.61
N PHE A 499 6.09 13.94 20.38
CA PHE A 499 5.38 15.17 20.05
C PHE A 499 3.84 15.02 20.09
N ALA A 500 3.24 13.87 19.76
CA ALA A 500 1.82 13.67 20.09
C ALA A 500 1.59 13.65 21.62
N PHE A 501 2.61 13.29 22.40
CA PHE A 501 2.57 13.36 23.86
C PHE A 501 2.90 14.74 24.44
N VAL A 502 3.52 15.64 23.66
CA VAL A 502 3.64 17.08 24.00
C VAL A 502 2.36 17.85 23.58
N GLU A 503 1.53 17.27 22.71
CA GLU A 503 0.17 17.72 22.40
C GLU A 503 -0.90 17.15 23.36
N ILE A 504 -0.57 16.16 24.20
CA ILE A 504 -1.46 15.61 25.23
C ILE A 504 -1.05 16.15 26.60
N ASN A 505 -2.03 16.64 27.36
CA ASN A 505 -1.87 17.11 28.74
C ASN A 505 -0.91 16.22 29.57
N TYR A 506 -0.03 16.88 30.34
CA TYR A 506 0.99 16.30 31.22
C TYR A 506 0.55 15.22 32.25
N PRO A 507 -0.74 14.99 32.63
CA PRO A 507 -1.08 13.94 33.61
C PRO A 507 -0.97 12.51 33.08
N LEU A 508 -0.96 12.26 31.76
CA LEU A 508 -0.98 10.89 31.22
C LEU A 508 0.38 10.18 31.25
N LEU A 509 1.48 10.94 31.41
CA LEU A 509 2.82 10.37 31.59
C LEU A 509 2.92 9.52 32.88
N ALA A 510 2.12 9.86 33.90
CA ALA A 510 2.08 9.09 35.14
C ALA A 510 1.39 7.72 34.96
N ILE A 511 0.39 7.61 34.11
CA ILE A 511 -0.40 6.37 33.96
C ILE A 511 0.35 5.35 33.08
N PHE A 512 1.07 5.78 32.05
CA PHE A 512 1.82 4.88 31.16
C PHE A 512 3.10 4.32 31.80
N VAL A 513 3.80 5.12 32.62
CA VAL A 513 4.96 4.65 33.39
C VAL A 513 4.54 3.71 34.53
N ILE A 514 3.32 3.87 35.07
CA ILE A 514 2.77 2.95 36.07
C ILE A 514 2.33 1.61 35.43
N ASN A 515 1.74 1.62 34.23
CA ASN A 515 1.33 0.38 33.54
C ASN A 515 2.51 -0.44 33.02
N ASN A 516 3.62 0.18 32.61
CA ASN A 516 4.83 -0.55 32.19
C ASN A 516 5.52 -1.29 33.36
N LYS A 517 5.35 -0.82 34.61
CA LYS A 517 5.81 -1.54 35.81
C LYS A 517 4.91 -2.69 36.23
N LEU A 518 3.64 -2.70 35.81
CA LEU A 518 2.70 -3.79 36.07
C LEU A 518 2.88 -4.94 35.06
N TYR A 519 3.19 -4.63 33.79
CA TYR A 519 3.44 -5.64 32.76
C TYR A 519 4.79 -6.37 32.88
N GLN A 520 5.78 -5.80 33.58
CA GLN A 520 7.02 -6.51 33.93
C GLN A 520 6.92 -7.33 35.22
N LYS A 521 5.75 -7.39 35.86
CA LYS A 521 5.50 -8.16 37.10
C LYS A 521 4.34 -9.16 36.98
N MET A 522 3.79 -9.37 35.78
CA MET A 522 2.95 -10.53 35.41
C MET A 522 3.69 -11.31 34.33
#